data_AF-A0A7M1LGJ3-F1
#
_entry.id   AF-A0A7M1LGJ3-F1
#
_cell.length_a   1.000
_cell.length_b   1.000
_cell.length_c   1.000
_cell.angle_alpha   90.00
_cell.angle_beta   90.00
_cell.angle_gamma   90.00
#
_symmetry.space_group_name_H-M   'P 1'
#
loop_
_entity.id
_entity.type
_entity.pdbx_description
1 polymer ?
#
loop_
_entity_poly.entity_id
_entity_poly.type
_entity_poly.pdbx_seq_one_letter_code
_entity_poly.pdbx_strand_id
1 'polypeptide(L)'
;MLSLILGPPRSGKTYKAVKDINDEYKKYLSNTSKYRNIYCNIGGFKFELFDGFVKKFDKLDFINAVNEENLLNKQYETGFISVGNDYDSYALKNGIYEDYHHCLIVLDEAYNVFDKKFNDSLGRFLSYHGHFGIDVVFLLQSKRQTNREYLVHTELMYVAQPSGKRLLSKVFRYKVYSTCDPKRDNLIKTDNIKFDSKISEIYNSGSTQIYKSYATGKIFMLIVLAIILYFGFKFIGPPKLENDKAKKDEFISEIYVSDKNQTLEISNYKETIKDENLLLNERRIYEKITCFPSSCKFRSYSLNLTLDSFLLLLADSKCSIVLTDKKSSNYIDYYVSCPAEFIGFLSKFSGDDNFYKGSQNENYTKNYNSFDFR
;
A
#
# COMPACT_ATOMS: atom_id res chain seq x y z
N MET A 1 -0.71 15.82 -27.53
CA MET A 1 -0.84 15.09 -26.25
C MET A 1 -2.04 14.16 -26.23
N LEU A 2 -1.83 12.86 -26.06
CA LEU A 2 -2.90 11.90 -25.71
C LEU A 2 -2.87 11.57 -24.21
N SER A 3 -3.97 11.87 -23.51
CA SER A 3 -4.18 11.54 -22.11
C SER A 3 -5.26 10.48 -21.93
N LEU A 4 -5.05 9.56 -21.00
CA LEU A 4 -5.97 8.48 -20.67
C LEU A 4 -6.44 8.59 -19.22
N ILE A 5 -7.75 8.71 -18.97
CA ILE A 5 -8.36 8.70 -17.64
C ILE A 5 -9.11 7.39 -17.45
N LEU A 6 -8.61 6.53 -16.55
CA LEU A 6 -9.13 5.20 -16.25
C LEU A 6 -9.79 5.10 -14.88
N GLY A 7 -10.67 4.13 -14.70
CA GLY A 7 -11.28 3.79 -13.42
C GLY A 7 -12.74 3.34 -13.52
N PRO A 8 -13.28 2.67 -12.50
CA PRO A 8 -14.65 2.16 -12.57
C PRO A 8 -15.71 3.27 -12.62
N PRO A 9 -16.99 2.94 -12.88
CA PRO A 9 -18.09 3.87 -12.67
C PRO A 9 -18.01 4.54 -11.29
N ARG A 10 -18.36 5.84 -11.22
CA ARG A 10 -18.33 6.66 -10.00
C ARG A 10 -16.95 6.88 -9.36
N SER A 11 -15.86 6.51 -10.04
CA SER A 11 -14.49 6.79 -9.56
C SER A 11 -14.05 8.25 -9.70
N GLY A 12 -14.86 9.12 -10.32
CA GLY A 12 -14.54 10.54 -10.52
C GLY A 12 -13.79 10.86 -11.81
N LYS A 13 -13.75 9.93 -12.79
CA LYS A 13 -13.13 10.19 -14.11
C LYS A 13 -13.71 11.42 -14.80
N THR A 14 -15.03 11.41 -14.98
CA THR A 14 -15.78 12.50 -15.63
C THR A 14 -15.62 13.80 -14.85
N TYR A 15 -15.68 13.74 -13.51
CA TYR A 15 -15.44 14.92 -12.67
C TYR A 15 -14.07 15.56 -12.94
N LYS A 16 -12.99 14.76 -13.08
CA LYS A 16 -11.67 15.29 -13.43
C LYS A 16 -11.70 15.97 -14.79
N ALA A 17 -12.24 15.30 -15.81
CA ALA A 17 -12.30 15.87 -17.16
C ALA A 17 -13.10 17.19 -17.20
N VAL A 18 -14.25 17.25 -16.54
CA VAL A 18 -15.06 18.49 -16.44
C VAL A 18 -14.32 19.59 -15.69
N LYS A 19 -13.59 19.25 -14.61
CA LYS A 19 -12.73 20.22 -13.92
C LYS A 19 -11.64 20.76 -14.84
N ASP A 20 -10.97 19.89 -15.59
CA ASP A 20 -9.90 20.29 -16.51
C ASP A 20 -10.45 21.19 -17.63
N ILE A 21 -11.63 20.87 -18.19
CA ILE A 21 -12.34 21.72 -19.15
C ILE A 21 -12.65 23.10 -18.54
N ASN A 22 -13.19 23.14 -17.33
CA ASN A 22 -13.53 24.39 -16.65
C ASN A 22 -12.29 25.23 -16.31
N ASP A 23 -11.19 24.60 -15.91
CA ASP A 23 -9.94 25.31 -15.64
C ASP A 23 -9.32 25.84 -16.94
N GLU A 24 -9.47 25.13 -18.06
CA GLU A 24 -9.05 25.62 -19.36
C GLU A 24 -9.94 26.76 -19.86
N TYR A 25 -11.25 26.70 -19.60
CA TYR A 25 -12.15 27.81 -19.89
C TYR A 25 -11.77 29.10 -19.15
N LYS A 26 -11.33 29.01 -17.88
CA LYS A 26 -10.80 30.17 -17.16
C LYS A 26 -9.57 30.76 -17.85
N LYS A 27 -8.70 29.92 -18.42
CA LYS A 27 -7.55 30.39 -19.20
C LYS A 27 -7.98 31.04 -20.51
N TYR A 28 -9.04 30.53 -21.14
CA TYR A 28 -9.63 31.14 -22.33
C TYR A 28 -10.15 32.55 -22.03
N LEU A 29 -10.91 32.71 -20.93
CA LEU A 29 -11.36 34.02 -20.46
C LEU A 29 -10.21 35.00 -20.16
N SER A 30 -9.03 34.48 -19.79
CA SER A 30 -7.83 35.28 -19.55
C SER A 30 -6.87 35.35 -20.75
N ASN A 31 -7.27 34.90 -21.94
CA ASN A 31 -6.45 34.84 -23.16
C ASN A 31 -5.10 34.11 -23.00
N THR A 32 -5.06 33.10 -22.13
CA THR A 32 -3.87 32.24 -21.90
C THR A 32 -4.08 30.79 -22.29
N SER A 33 -5.29 30.44 -22.76
CA SER A 33 -5.54 29.09 -23.29
C SER A 33 -4.76 28.90 -24.58
N LYS A 34 -4.18 27.71 -24.75
CA LYS A 34 -3.55 27.31 -26.01
C LYS A 34 -4.56 26.76 -27.02
N TYR A 35 -5.81 26.54 -26.61
CA TYR A 35 -6.82 25.93 -27.46
C TYR A 35 -7.77 26.98 -28.04
N ARG A 36 -8.16 26.76 -29.29
CA ARG A 36 -9.24 27.50 -29.96
C ARG A 36 -10.60 27.09 -29.41
N ASN A 37 -10.84 25.78 -29.31
CA ASN A 37 -12.09 25.19 -28.83
C ASN A 37 -11.81 23.87 -28.07
N ILE A 38 -12.82 23.41 -27.34
CA ILE A 38 -12.87 22.07 -26.75
C ILE A 38 -14.06 21.32 -27.33
N TYR A 39 -13.88 20.07 -27.74
CA TYR A 39 -14.97 19.19 -28.18
C TYR A 39 -15.17 18.07 -27.16
N CYS A 40 -16.40 17.84 -26.69
CA CYS A 40 -16.66 16.71 -25.79
C CYS A 40 -18.02 16.04 -26.00
N ASN A 41 -18.10 14.76 -25.66
CA ASN A 41 -19.35 13.97 -25.67
C ASN A 41 -19.79 13.58 -24.24
N ILE A 42 -19.36 14.32 -23.22
CA ILE A 42 -19.74 14.05 -21.82
C ILE A 42 -21.25 14.15 -21.67
N GLY A 43 -21.87 13.08 -21.17
CA GLY A 43 -23.32 13.02 -20.97
C GLY A 43 -23.82 14.09 -19.98
N GLY A 44 -24.86 14.83 -20.39
CA GLY A 44 -25.49 15.85 -19.56
C GLY A 44 -24.62 17.08 -19.29
N PHE A 45 -23.58 17.32 -20.09
CA PHE A 45 -22.75 18.51 -20.04
C PHE A 45 -23.53 19.76 -20.47
N LYS A 46 -23.37 20.85 -19.71
CA LYS A 46 -24.03 22.15 -19.94
C LYS A 46 -23.16 23.06 -20.80
N PHE A 47 -23.24 22.89 -22.12
CA PHE A 47 -22.45 23.65 -23.09
C PHE A 47 -22.73 25.16 -23.06
N GLU A 48 -23.93 25.54 -22.66
CA GLU A 48 -24.39 26.92 -22.52
C GLU A 48 -23.57 27.75 -21.52
N LEU A 49 -22.80 27.11 -20.62
CA LEU A 49 -21.97 27.78 -19.63
C LEU A 49 -20.61 28.27 -20.17
N PHE A 50 -20.29 27.98 -21.43
CA PHE A 50 -18.94 28.12 -21.99
C PHE A 50 -18.85 29.05 -23.20
N ASP A 51 -19.88 29.87 -23.47
CA ASP A 51 -19.86 30.90 -24.53
C ASP A 51 -19.36 30.40 -25.90
N GLY A 52 -19.66 29.14 -26.24
CA GLY A 52 -19.26 28.49 -27.49
C GLY A 52 -17.82 27.95 -27.53
N PHE A 53 -17.00 28.18 -26.50
CA PHE A 53 -15.64 27.64 -26.39
C PHE A 53 -15.64 26.11 -26.26
N VAL A 54 -16.61 25.56 -25.53
CA VAL A 54 -16.82 24.11 -25.42
C VAL A 54 -18.00 23.72 -26.31
N LYS A 55 -17.77 22.79 -27.23
CA LYS A 55 -18.71 22.32 -28.25
C LYS A 55 -18.98 20.83 -28.07
N LYS A 56 -20.17 20.41 -28.50
CA LYS A 56 -20.51 18.99 -28.54
C LYS A 56 -19.63 18.30 -29.60
N PHE A 57 -19.02 17.19 -29.23
CA PHE A 57 -18.29 16.34 -30.16
C PHE A 57 -19.26 15.63 -31.11
N ASP A 58 -19.05 15.80 -32.40
CA ASP A 58 -19.75 15.06 -33.45
C ASP A 58 -18.84 13.94 -33.96
N LYS A 59 -19.27 12.68 -33.74
CA LYS A 59 -18.51 11.50 -34.15
C LYS A 59 -18.40 11.39 -35.67
N LEU A 60 -19.48 11.71 -36.40
CA LEU A 60 -19.48 11.50 -37.86
C LEU A 60 -18.54 12.51 -38.53
N ASP A 61 -18.64 13.77 -38.12
CA ASP A 61 -17.76 14.84 -38.57
C ASP A 61 -16.28 14.53 -38.29
N PHE A 62 -15.96 14.14 -37.05
CA PHE A 62 -14.61 13.73 -36.69
C PHE A 62 -14.07 12.57 -37.54
N ILE A 63 -14.89 11.54 -37.76
CA ILE A 63 -14.49 10.38 -38.57
C ILE A 63 -14.26 10.76 -40.03
N ASN A 64 -15.06 11.68 -40.59
CA ASN A 64 -14.84 12.18 -41.93
C ASN A 64 -13.51 12.92 -42.04
N ALA A 65 -13.24 13.86 -41.13
CA ALA A 65 -11.97 14.59 -41.11
C ALA A 65 -10.75 13.66 -40.96
N VAL A 66 -10.87 12.60 -40.14
CA VAL A 66 -9.82 11.59 -39.99
C VAL A 66 -9.60 10.77 -41.27
N ASN A 67 -10.68 10.45 -42.00
CA ASN A 67 -10.55 9.73 -43.27
C ASN A 67 -9.98 10.61 -44.38
N GLU A 68 -10.33 11.90 -44.40
CA GLU A 68 -9.77 12.88 -45.34
C GLU A 68 -8.26 13.03 -45.16
N GLU A 69 -7.77 13.18 -43.92
CA GLU A 69 -6.32 13.23 -43.66
C GLU A 69 -5.64 11.93 -44.11
N ASN A 70 -6.19 10.77 -43.74
CA ASN A 70 -5.58 9.50 -44.09
C ASN A 70 -5.56 9.26 -45.61
N LEU A 71 -6.61 9.69 -46.33
CA LEU A 71 -6.64 9.62 -47.79
C LEU A 71 -5.58 10.53 -48.40
N LEU A 72 -5.45 11.77 -47.91
CA LEU A 72 -4.44 12.71 -48.38
C LEU A 72 -3.02 12.18 -48.12
N ASN A 73 -2.79 11.60 -46.94
CA ASN A 73 -1.51 10.98 -46.58
C ASN A 73 -1.18 9.81 -47.51
N LYS A 74 -2.14 8.92 -47.80
CA LYS A 74 -1.93 7.81 -48.75
C LYS A 74 -1.61 8.30 -50.16
N GLN A 75 -2.27 9.35 -50.63
CA GLN A 75 -1.96 9.95 -51.94
C GLN A 75 -0.53 10.51 -51.97
N TYR A 76 -0.08 11.11 -50.86
CA TYR A 76 1.29 11.59 -50.73
C TYR A 76 2.31 10.44 -50.71
N GLU A 77 2.09 9.42 -49.88
CA GLU A 77 2.99 8.25 -49.76
C GLU A 77 3.12 7.45 -51.06
N THR A 78 2.05 7.40 -51.85
CA THR A 78 2.04 6.73 -53.16
C THR A 78 2.62 7.58 -54.29
N GLY A 79 2.97 8.84 -54.02
CA GLY A 79 3.47 9.79 -55.02
C GLY A 79 2.39 10.29 -55.99
N PHE A 80 1.11 10.03 -55.71
CA PHE A 80 -0.01 10.52 -56.54
C PHE A 80 -0.13 12.04 -56.47
N ILE A 81 0.17 12.63 -55.31
CA ILE A 81 0.33 14.08 -55.15
C ILE A 81 1.80 14.42 -54.90
N SER A 82 2.29 15.44 -55.59
CA SER A 82 3.59 16.04 -55.28
C SER A 82 3.37 17.14 -54.27
N VAL A 83 3.61 16.80 -53.00
CA VAL A 83 3.72 17.76 -51.92
C VAL A 83 5.19 18.13 -51.83
N GLY A 84 5.52 19.42 -51.69
CA GLY A 84 6.91 19.85 -51.51
C GLY A 84 7.52 19.29 -50.23
N ASN A 85 8.52 19.98 -49.67
CA ASN A 85 9.22 19.46 -48.48
C ASN A 85 8.39 19.45 -47.18
N ASP A 86 7.16 19.97 -47.20
CA ASP A 86 6.33 20.14 -46.00
C ASP A 86 4.89 19.66 -46.25
N TYR A 87 4.62 18.43 -45.82
CA TYR A 87 3.29 17.82 -45.87
C TYR A 87 2.30 18.54 -44.94
N ASP A 88 2.73 19.02 -43.79
CA ASP A 88 1.85 19.63 -42.78
C ASP A 88 1.27 20.93 -43.29
N SER A 89 2.13 21.82 -43.80
CA SER A 89 1.69 23.07 -44.40
C SER A 89 0.74 22.84 -45.57
N TYR A 90 0.95 21.77 -46.34
CA TYR A 90 0.04 21.41 -47.42
C TYR A 90 -1.30 20.90 -46.91
N ALA A 91 -1.32 19.97 -45.94
CA ALA A 91 -2.55 19.44 -45.34
C ALA A 91 -3.38 20.57 -44.71
N LEU A 92 -2.75 21.49 -43.98
CA LEU A 92 -3.39 22.66 -43.39
C LEU A 92 -4.05 23.55 -44.45
N LYS A 93 -3.35 23.83 -45.56
CA LYS A 93 -3.90 24.62 -46.67
C LYS A 93 -5.06 23.94 -47.40
N ASN A 94 -5.11 22.61 -47.37
CA ASN A 94 -6.20 21.83 -47.93
C ASN A 94 -7.37 21.63 -46.95
N GLY A 95 -7.39 22.34 -45.81
CA GLY A 95 -8.50 22.31 -44.86
C GLY A 95 -8.55 21.08 -43.96
N ILE A 96 -7.50 20.24 -43.97
CA ILE A 96 -7.46 19.05 -43.12
C ILE A 96 -7.56 19.46 -41.65
N TYR A 97 -8.59 18.96 -40.96
CA TYR A 97 -8.90 19.29 -39.57
C TYR A 97 -9.18 20.77 -39.28
N GLU A 98 -9.64 21.56 -40.25
CA GLU A 98 -9.86 23.01 -40.08
C GLU A 98 -10.70 23.36 -38.82
N ASP A 99 -11.71 22.54 -38.50
CA ASP A 99 -12.53 22.71 -37.30
C ASP A 99 -11.83 22.29 -36.00
N TYR A 100 -10.84 21.41 -36.10
CA TYR A 100 -10.13 20.80 -34.98
C TYR A 100 -8.75 21.39 -34.73
N HIS A 101 -8.24 22.33 -35.54
CA HIS A 101 -6.93 22.93 -35.26
C HIS A 101 -6.86 23.55 -33.87
N HIS A 102 -5.76 23.27 -33.17
CA HIS A 102 -5.51 23.76 -31.82
C HIS A 102 -6.69 23.48 -30.87
N CYS A 103 -7.27 22.28 -30.88
CA CYS A 103 -8.39 21.94 -30.00
C CYS A 103 -8.05 20.88 -28.95
N LEU A 104 -8.91 20.76 -27.94
CA LEU A 104 -8.92 19.63 -27.01
C LEU A 104 -10.15 18.76 -27.28
N ILE A 105 -9.96 17.49 -27.59
CA ILE A 105 -11.05 16.51 -27.77
C ILE A 105 -11.14 15.63 -26.52
N VAL A 106 -12.25 15.73 -25.79
CA VAL A 106 -12.52 14.96 -24.57
C VAL A 106 -13.61 13.92 -24.82
N LEU A 107 -13.22 12.65 -24.88
CA LEU A 107 -14.11 11.54 -25.20
C LEU A 107 -14.47 10.73 -23.96
N ASP A 108 -15.70 10.90 -23.46
CA ASP A 108 -16.32 9.98 -22.53
C ASP A 108 -16.71 8.68 -23.23
N GLU A 109 -16.41 7.57 -22.56
CA GLU A 109 -16.50 6.22 -23.12
C GLU A 109 -15.88 6.16 -24.52
N ALA A 110 -14.60 6.51 -24.61
CA ALA A 110 -13.87 6.69 -25.88
C ALA A 110 -13.91 5.47 -26.81
N TYR A 111 -14.25 4.27 -26.29
CA TYR A 111 -14.48 3.07 -27.08
C TYR A 111 -15.64 3.19 -28.08
N ASN A 112 -16.52 4.19 -27.93
CA ASN A 112 -17.56 4.50 -28.91
C ASN A 112 -16.99 5.06 -30.22
N VAL A 113 -15.76 5.58 -30.21
CA VAL A 113 -15.03 6.07 -31.39
C VAL A 113 -13.87 5.13 -31.70
N PHE A 114 -13.05 4.83 -30.70
CA PHE A 114 -11.88 3.96 -30.78
C PHE A 114 -12.21 2.59 -30.20
N ASP A 115 -12.93 1.76 -30.96
CA ASP A 115 -13.41 0.46 -30.48
C ASP A 115 -12.28 -0.60 -30.41
N LYS A 116 -12.64 -1.89 -30.28
CA LYS A 116 -11.66 -2.98 -30.22
C LYS A 116 -11.04 -3.34 -31.57
N LYS A 117 -11.72 -3.03 -32.66
CA LYS A 117 -11.22 -3.23 -34.02
C LYS A 117 -10.31 -2.06 -34.36
N PHE A 118 -9.08 -2.38 -34.75
CA PHE A 118 -8.17 -1.34 -35.21
C PHE A 118 -8.63 -0.80 -36.57
N ASN A 119 -8.50 0.51 -36.74
CA ASN A 119 -8.80 1.26 -37.94
C ASN A 119 -7.58 2.14 -38.23
N ASP A 120 -7.03 1.98 -39.42
CA ASP A 120 -5.77 2.63 -39.80
C ASP A 120 -5.88 4.15 -39.81
N SER A 121 -7.03 4.73 -40.21
CA SER A 121 -7.23 6.19 -40.18
C SER A 121 -7.20 6.72 -38.75
N LEU A 122 -7.86 6.03 -37.81
CA LEU A 122 -7.84 6.40 -36.39
C LEU A 122 -6.46 6.22 -35.75
N GLY A 123 -5.74 5.16 -36.13
CA GLY A 123 -4.35 4.95 -35.71
C GLY A 123 -3.44 6.05 -36.22
N ARG A 124 -3.54 6.39 -37.51
CA ARG A 124 -2.83 7.50 -38.14
C ARG A 124 -3.10 8.81 -37.39
N PHE A 125 -4.38 9.15 -37.16
CA PHE A 125 -4.75 10.30 -36.37
C PHE A 125 -4.04 10.34 -35.01
N LEU A 126 -4.07 9.26 -34.22
CA LEU A 126 -3.40 9.24 -32.91
C LEU A 126 -1.87 9.30 -32.97
N SER A 127 -1.25 8.96 -34.10
CA SER A 127 0.18 9.17 -34.30
C SER A 127 0.54 10.57 -34.77
N TYR A 128 -0.42 11.33 -35.33
CA TYR A 128 -0.14 12.56 -36.07
C TYR A 128 -0.86 13.82 -35.55
N HIS A 129 -1.86 13.67 -34.68
CA HIS A 129 -2.73 14.77 -34.21
C HIS A 129 -1.98 15.96 -33.59
N GLY A 130 -0.78 15.73 -33.03
CA GLY A 130 0.06 16.79 -32.47
C GLY A 130 0.50 17.85 -33.49
N HIS A 131 0.68 17.47 -34.76
CA HIS A 131 1.05 18.40 -35.84
C HIS A 131 -0.04 19.45 -36.11
N PHE A 132 -1.30 19.12 -35.82
CA PHE A 132 -2.45 20.02 -35.93
C PHE A 132 -2.79 20.75 -34.62
N GLY A 133 -1.94 20.60 -33.59
CA GLY A 133 -2.18 21.15 -32.26
C GLY A 133 -3.38 20.53 -31.54
N ILE A 134 -3.82 19.34 -31.95
CA ILE A 134 -4.95 18.65 -31.34
C ILE A 134 -4.44 17.91 -30.10
N ASP A 135 -5.10 18.08 -28.96
CA ASP A 135 -4.91 17.23 -27.79
C ASP A 135 -6.15 16.37 -27.56
N VAL A 136 -5.95 15.16 -27.03
CA VAL A 136 -7.02 14.16 -26.89
C VAL A 136 -7.03 13.60 -25.48
N VAL A 137 -8.22 13.45 -24.90
CA VAL A 137 -8.45 12.83 -23.59
C VAL A 137 -9.44 11.69 -23.74
N PHE A 138 -8.98 10.48 -23.50
CA PHE A 138 -9.84 9.29 -23.43
C PHE A 138 -10.29 9.06 -21.99
N LEU A 139 -11.59 8.98 -21.75
CA LEU A 139 -12.13 8.43 -20.52
C LEU A 139 -12.59 7.01 -20.82
N LEU A 140 -12.05 6.05 -20.06
CA LEU A 140 -12.38 4.64 -20.19
C LEU A 140 -12.60 4.02 -18.80
N GLN A 141 -13.45 3.00 -18.73
CA GLN A 141 -13.57 2.22 -17.48
C GLN A 141 -12.40 1.24 -17.33
N SER A 142 -11.97 0.67 -18.45
CA SER A 142 -10.86 -0.27 -18.55
C SER A 142 -10.15 -0.14 -19.89
N LYS A 143 -8.83 -0.35 -19.91
CA LYS A 143 -8.03 -0.43 -21.15
C LYS A 143 -8.55 -1.49 -22.13
N ARG A 144 -9.25 -2.51 -21.63
CA ARG A 144 -9.80 -3.61 -22.44
C ARG A 144 -10.99 -3.21 -23.32
N GLN A 145 -11.54 -2.00 -23.16
CA GLN A 145 -12.69 -1.56 -23.94
C GLN A 145 -12.29 -1.06 -25.33
N THR A 146 -11.01 -0.78 -25.55
CA THR A 146 -10.47 -0.27 -26.81
C THR A 146 -9.31 -1.16 -27.28
N ASN A 147 -8.91 -1.02 -28.54
CA ASN A 147 -7.72 -1.68 -29.06
C ASN A 147 -6.46 -1.17 -28.33
N ARG A 148 -5.52 -2.08 -28.05
CA ARG A 148 -4.26 -1.75 -27.36
C ARG A 148 -3.39 -0.80 -28.19
N GLU A 149 -3.42 -0.90 -29.51
CA GLU A 149 -2.59 -0.09 -30.42
C GLU A 149 -2.90 1.40 -30.29
N TYR A 150 -4.18 1.78 -30.16
CA TYR A 150 -4.55 3.17 -29.87
C TYR A 150 -3.95 3.68 -28.55
N LEU A 151 -3.85 2.82 -27.54
CA LEU A 151 -3.35 3.21 -26.22
C LEU A 151 -1.82 3.37 -26.16
N VAL A 152 -1.07 2.87 -27.16
CA VAL A 152 0.39 3.00 -27.21
C VAL A 152 0.82 4.47 -27.28
N HIS A 153 0.00 5.33 -27.90
CA HIS A 153 0.25 6.77 -28.02
C HIS A 153 0.00 7.55 -26.73
N THR A 154 -0.40 6.90 -25.63
CA THR A 154 -0.73 7.59 -24.37
C THR A 154 0.52 8.17 -23.71
N GLU A 155 0.54 9.49 -23.52
CA GLU A 155 1.61 10.20 -22.82
C GLU A 155 1.36 10.29 -21.31
N LEU A 156 0.10 10.44 -20.89
CA LEU A 156 -0.27 10.50 -19.49
C LEU A 156 -1.47 9.62 -19.20
N MET A 157 -1.36 8.76 -18.19
CA MET A 157 -2.47 7.93 -17.73
C MET A 157 -2.84 8.26 -16.29
N TYR A 158 -4.07 8.68 -16.07
CA TYR A 158 -4.68 8.96 -14.78
C TYR A 158 -5.57 7.79 -14.35
N VAL A 159 -5.17 7.05 -13.32
CA VAL A 159 -5.98 5.95 -12.76
C VAL A 159 -6.74 6.45 -11.54
N ALA A 160 -8.05 6.64 -11.69
CA ALA A 160 -8.96 7.11 -10.65
C ALA A 160 -9.25 6.01 -9.62
N GLN A 161 -9.06 6.36 -8.34
CA GLN A 161 -9.32 5.44 -7.24
C GLN A 161 -10.83 5.22 -7.05
N PRO A 162 -11.28 3.94 -6.96
CA PRO A 162 -12.68 3.62 -6.70
C PRO A 162 -13.17 4.26 -5.40
N SER A 163 -14.44 4.68 -5.38
CA SER A 163 -15.06 5.37 -4.23
C SER A 163 -14.89 4.61 -2.91
N GLY A 164 -15.09 3.28 -2.91
CA GLY A 164 -14.95 2.44 -1.73
C GLY A 164 -13.55 2.40 -1.11
N LYS A 165 -12.50 2.71 -1.88
CA LYS A 165 -11.11 2.74 -1.40
C LYS A 165 -10.66 4.12 -0.92
N ARG A 166 -11.46 5.18 -1.10
CA ARG A 166 -11.07 6.55 -0.71
C ARG A 166 -11.12 6.69 0.80
N LEU A 167 -10.20 7.44 1.41
CA LEU A 167 -10.28 7.77 2.84
C LEU A 167 -11.20 8.96 3.11
N LEU A 168 -11.37 9.86 2.13
CA LEU A 168 -12.29 10.98 2.23
C LEU A 168 -13.18 10.92 0.98
N SER A 169 -14.49 10.77 1.17
CA SER A 169 -15.42 10.59 0.04
C SER A 169 -15.44 11.79 -0.91
N LYS A 170 -15.19 12.99 -0.37
CA LYS A 170 -15.06 14.28 -1.09
C LYS A 170 -13.70 14.49 -1.77
N VAL A 171 -12.74 13.58 -1.65
CA VAL A 171 -11.42 13.71 -2.28
C VAL A 171 -11.25 12.62 -3.32
N PHE A 172 -11.26 13.01 -4.59
CA PHE A 172 -10.93 12.11 -5.69
C PHE A 172 -9.42 11.97 -5.79
N ARG A 173 -8.93 10.74 -5.80
CA ARG A 173 -7.50 10.44 -5.89
C ARG A 173 -7.19 9.76 -7.21
N TYR A 174 -6.14 10.20 -7.88
CA TYR A 174 -5.68 9.69 -9.18
C TYR A 174 -4.20 9.37 -9.09
N LYS A 175 -3.81 8.18 -9.54
CA LYS A 175 -2.40 7.86 -9.79
C LYS A 175 -2.06 8.24 -11.22
N VAL A 176 -1.01 9.02 -11.41
CA VAL A 176 -0.60 9.53 -12.71
C VAL A 176 0.64 8.78 -13.18
N TYR A 177 0.58 8.23 -14.38
CA TYR A 177 1.64 7.46 -15.01
C TYR A 177 2.09 8.13 -16.31
N SER A 178 3.37 7.97 -16.68
CA SER A 178 3.98 8.51 -17.91
C SER A 178 3.69 7.70 -19.17
N THR A 179 2.96 6.58 -19.06
CA THR A 179 2.56 5.73 -20.17
C THR A 179 1.23 5.05 -19.85
N CYS A 180 0.66 4.29 -20.78
CA CYS A 180 -0.52 3.46 -20.54
C CYS A 180 -0.26 2.21 -19.65
N ASP A 181 0.97 1.98 -19.19
CA ASP A 181 1.33 0.82 -18.35
C ASP A 181 1.44 1.21 -16.86
N PRO A 182 0.55 0.70 -15.97
CA PRO A 182 0.47 1.09 -14.56
C PRO A 182 1.58 0.47 -13.69
N LYS A 183 2.79 0.31 -14.23
CA LYS A 183 3.98 -0.11 -13.49
C LYS A 183 4.45 0.99 -12.54
N ARG A 184 5.12 0.59 -11.46
CA ARG A 184 5.63 1.52 -10.45
C ARG A 184 6.65 2.49 -11.03
N ASP A 185 7.49 2.03 -11.96
CA ASP A 185 8.54 2.86 -12.57
C ASP A 185 7.97 3.97 -13.45
N ASN A 186 6.74 3.79 -13.97
CA ASN A 186 6.02 4.80 -14.73
C ASN A 186 5.21 5.75 -13.84
N LEU A 187 5.12 5.51 -12.53
CA LEU A 187 4.31 6.34 -11.62
C LEU A 187 5.00 7.69 -11.42
N ILE A 188 4.39 8.74 -11.93
CA ILE A 188 4.88 10.11 -11.78
C ILE A 188 4.48 10.64 -10.39
N LYS A 189 3.17 10.60 -10.10
CA LYS A 189 2.62 11.22 -8.89
C LYS A 189 1.24 10.68 -8.54
N THR A 190 0.76 11.11 -7.38
CA THR A 190 -0.62 10.95 -6.96
C THR A 190 -1.26 12.33 -6.87
N ASP A 191 -2.28 12.58 -7.68
CA ASP A 191 -3.07 13.81 -7.64
C ASP A 191 -4.33 13.61 -6.79
N ASN A 192 -4.67 14.61 -5.99
CA ASN A 192 -5.88 14.64 -5.18
C ASN A 192 -6.71 15.87 -5.56
N ILE A 193 -7.97 15.66 -5.91
CA ILE A 193 -8.90 16.71 -6.30
C ILE A 193 -10.06 16.73 -5.31
N LYS A 194 -10.28 17.86 -4.65
CA LYS A 194 -11.44 18.06 -3.78
C LYS A 194 -12.69 18.24 -4.62
N PHE A 195 -13.80 17.66 -4.15
CA PHE A 195 -15.11 17.87 -4.71
C PHE A 195 -15.54 19.32 -4.52
N ASP A 196 -16.01 19.93 -5.60
CA ASP A 196 -16.54 21.27 -5.72
C ASP A 196 -17.93 21.15 -6.36
N SER A 197 -18.95 21.70 -5.70
CA SER A 197 -20.32 21.64 -6.18
C SER A 197 -20.49 22.35 -7.52
N LYS A 198 -19.77 23.46 -7.74
CA LYS A 198 -19.83 24.23 -8.99
C LYS A 198 -19.40 23.39 -10.18
N ILE A 199 -18.36 22.56 -10.00
CA ILE A 199 -17.89 21.64 -11.06
C ILE A 199 -18.91 20.53 -11.30
N SER A 200 -19.53 20.01 -10.23
CA SER A 200 -20.57 18.98 -10.38
C SER A 200 -21.85 19.50 -11.03
N GLU A 201 -22.13 20.80 -10.95
CA GLU A 201 -23.30 21.42 -11.58
C GLU A 201 -23.14 21.60 -13.09
N ILE A 202 -21.90 21.56 -13.61
CA ILE A 202 -21.60 21.66 -15.05
C ILE A 202 -22.07 20.42 -15.82
N TYR A 203 -22.24 19.27 -15.16
CA TYR A 203 -22.69 18.05 -15.80
C TYR A 203 -23.64 17.22 -14.93
N ASN A 204 -24.67 16.64 -15.54
CA ASN A 204 -25.58 15.76 -14.82
C ASN A 204 -24.95 14.39 -14.57
N SER A 205 -24.31 14.20 -13.41
CA SER A 205 -23.99 12.86 -12.94
C SER A 205 -25.28 12.19 -12.45
N GLY A 206 -25.62 11.00 -12.95
CA GLY A 206 -26.87 10.28 -12.64
C GLY A 206 -27.07 9.88 -11.16
N SER A 207 -26.31 10.43 -10.22
CA SER A 207 -26.54 10.38 -8.78
C SER A 207 -25.91 11.59 -8.11
N THR A 208 -26.72 12.38 -7.39
CA THR A 208 -26.26 13.51 -6.56
C THR A 208 -25.65 13.06 -5.23
N GLN A 209 -25.65 11.75 -4.94
CA GLN A 209 -25.20 11.23 -3.66
C GLN A 209 -23.71 10.88 -3.66
N ILE A 210 -22.97 11.52 -2.74
CA ILE A 210 -21.59 11.15 -2.43
C ILE A 210 -21.61 9.84 -1.61
N TYR A 211 -21.27 8.73 -2.25
CA TYR A 211 -21.20 7.43 -1.60
C TYR A 211 -20.17 7.44 -0.45
N LYS A 212 -20.59 6.96 0.73
CA LYS A 212 -19.72 6.84 1.91
C LYS A 212 -18.53 5.93 1.60
N SER A 213 -17.38 6.31 2.13
CA SER A 213 -16.20 5.45 2.05
C SER A 213 -16.39 4.21 2.93
N TYR A 214 -16.01 3.05 2.40
CA TYR A 214 -15.96 1.82 3.18
C TYR A 214 -14.73 1.80 4.12
N ALA A 215 -13.63 2.43 3.71
CA ALA A 215 -12.41 2.53 4.50
C ALA A 215 -12.57 3.43 5.73
N THR A 216 -13.36 4.50 5.65
CA THR A 216 -13.59 5.42 6.80
C THR A 216 -14.24 4.74 7.98
N GLY A 217 -15.21 3.84 7.72
CA GLY A 217 -15.90 3.14 8.80
C GLY A 217 -14.94 2.27 9.62
N LYS A 218 -14.01 1.58 8.95
CA LYS A 218 -13.03 0.71 9.62
C LYS A 218 -11.99 1.49 10.41
N ILE A 219 -11.53 2.63 9.90
CA ILE A 219 -10.54 3.48 10.58
C ILE A 219 -11.15 4.13 11.81
N PHE A 220 -12.40 4.61 11.73
CA PHE A 220 -13.09 5.15 12.89
C PHE A 220 -13.24 4.11 14.00
N MET A 221 -13.60 2.87 13.66
CA MET A 221 -13.66 1.77 14.64
C MET A 221 -12.31 1.49 15.30
N LEU A 222 -11.21 1.53 14.54
CA LEU A 222 -9.84 1.38 15.10
C LEU A 222 -9.48 2.51 16.06
N ILE A 223 -9.82 3.75 15.72
CA ILE A 223 -9.57 4.92 16.58
C ILE A 223 -10.39 4.80 17.89
N VAL A 224 -11.67 4.43 17.80
CA VAL A 224 -12.52 4.20 18.97
C VAL A 224 -11.95 3.08 19.84
N LEU A 225 -11.52 1.97 19.25
CA LEU A 225 -10.89 0.87 19.99
C LEU A 225 -9.60 1.31 20.69
N ALA A 226 -8.74 2.09 20.01
CA ALA A 226 -7.52 2.62 20.60
C ALA A 226 -7.81 3.56 21.78
N ILE A 227 -8.85 4.39 21.68
CA ILE A 227 -9.30 5.26 22.77
C ILE A 227 -9.80 4.43 23.96
N ILE A 228 -10.63 3.40 23.72
CA ILE A 228 -11.14 2.50 24.76
C ILE A 228 -9.98 1.78 25.46
N LEU A 229 -9.02 1.26 24.70
CA LEU A 229 -7.84 0.61 25.28
C LEU A 229 -7.01 1.60 26.11
N TYR A 230 -6.77 2.81 25.60
CA TYR A 230 -6.03 3.85 26.33
C TYR A 230 -6.70 4.21 27.67
N PHE A 231 -8.01 4.44 27.68
CA PHE A 231 -8.74 4.71 28.91
C PHE A 231 -8.82 3.48 29.81
N GLY A 232 -8.99 2.28 29.25
CA GLY A 232 -8.92 1.02 30.00
C GLY A 232 -7.60 0.87 30.75
N PHE A 233 -6.46 1.09 30.09
CA PHE A 233 -5.15 1.09 30.75
C PHE A 233 -5.01 2.18 31.81
N LYS A 234 -5.56 3.37 31.58
CA LYS A 234 -5.50 4.48 32.55
C LYS A 234 -6.37 4.25 33.79
N PHE A 235 -7.51 3.58 33.65
CA PHE A 235 -8.44 3.30 34.76
C PHE A 235 -8.12 1.99 35.49
N ILE A 236 -7.47 1.02 34.84
CA ILE A 236 -7.07 -0.27 35.43
C ILE A 236 -5.60 -0.26 35.89
N GLY A 237 -4.82 0.76 35.51
CA GLY A 237 -3.44 0.94 35.97
C GLY A 237 -3.35 0.95 37.49
N PRO A 238 -2.30 0.34 38.10
CA PRO A 238 -2.18 0.23 39.54
C PRO A 238 -2.27 1.62 40.20
N PRO A 239 -2.87 1.72 41.41
CA PRO A 239 -2.93 2.97 42.14
C PRO A 239 -1.52 3.55 42.27
N LYS A 240 -1.38 4.86 42.07
CA LYS A 240 -0.10 5.55 42.23
C LYS A 240 0.44 5.22 43.62
N LEU A 241 1.58 4.55 43.69
CA LEU A 241 2.32 4.37 44.93
C LEU A 241 2.61 5.77 45.50
N GLU A 242 1.98 6.08 46.63
CA GLU A 242 2.43 7.18 47.48
C GLU A 242 3.85 6.84 47.94
N ASN A 243 4.78 7.78 47.73
CA ASN A 243 6.15 7.68 48.18
C ASN A 243 6.16 7.79 49.72
N ASP A 244 5.97 6.66 50.39
CA ASP A 244 6.16 6.58 51.83
C ASP A 244 7.66 6.68 52.16
N LYS A 245 7.93 7.57 53.12
CA LYS A 245 9.25 8.02 53.54
C LYS A 245 10.08 6.85 54.05
N ALA A 246 11.31 6.74 53.55
CA ALA A 246 12.32 5.81 54.04
C ALA A 246 12.51 5.95 55.56
N LYS A 247 12.17 4.90 56.30
CA LYS A 247 12.74 4.65 57.63
C LYS A 247 13.97 3.75 57.46
N LYS A 248 15.11 4.23 57.96
CA LYS A 248 16.31 3.43 58.16
C LYS A 248 16.06 2.51 59.36
N ASP A 249 16.15 1.20 59.15
CA ASP A 249 16.27 0.23 60.22
C ASP A 249 17.73 -0.25 60.30
N GLU A 250 18.42 0.15 61.36
CA GLU A 250 19.51 -0.63 61.94
C GLU A 250 18.89 -1.51 63.03
N PHE A 251 19.10 -2.83 62.99
CA PHE A 251 19.66 -3.57 64.12
C PHE A 251 20.03 -5.01 63.76
N ILE A 252 21.06 -5.47 64.45
CA ILE A 252 21.94 -6.62 64.21
C ILE A 252 21.39 -7.93 64.82
N SER A 253 22.02 -9.02 64.42
CA SER A 253 22.33 -10.27 65.17
C SER A 253 21.40 -11.48 65.12
N GLU A 254 21.99 -12.53 64.54
CA GLU A 254 22.33 -13.81 65.17
C GLU A 254 21.58 -15.08 64.78
N ILE A 255 22.42 -16.10 64.58
CA ILE A 255 22.22 -17.42 64.02
C ILE A 255 21.98 -18.39 65.17
N TYR A 256 21.06 -19.35 65.00
CA TYR A 256 21.22 -20.69 65.60
C TYR A 256 20.70 -21.80 64.67
N VAL A 257 21.58 -22.78 64.45
CA VAL A 257 21.32 -24.09 63.83
C VAL A 257 21.26 -25.13 64.95
N SER A 258 20.34 -26.09 64.87
CA SER A 258 20.51 -27.42 65.49
C SER A 258 19.65 -28.49 64.82
N ASP A 259 20.26 -29.66 64.67
CA ASP A 259 19.85 -30.90 63.99
C ASP A 259 18.73 -31.71 64.66
N LYS A 260 17.99 -32.53 63.87
CA LYS A 260 18.09 -34.03 63.82
C LYS A 260 16.90 -34.73 63.12
N ASN A 261 17.27 -35.60 62.17
CA ASN A 261 16.79 -36.94 61.79
C ASN A 261 15.34 -37.28 61.33
N GLN A 262 15.28 -37.71 60.06
CA GLN A 262 14.55 -38.85 59.42
C GLN A 262 13.04 -39.06 59.60
N THR A 263 12.31 -38.95 58.49
CA THR A 263 11.53 -40.05 57.84
C THR A 263 11.10 -39.62 56.42
N LEU A 264 11.19 -40.57 55.48
CA LEU A 264 10.68 -40.43 54.10
C LEU A 264 9.20 -40.83 54.08
N GLU A 265 8.31 -39.88 53.80
CA GLU A 265 6.97 -40.14 53.29
C GLU A 265 6.67 -39.18 52.13
N ILE A 266 6.32 -39.77 50.98
CA ILE A 266 5.87 -39.05 49.80
C ILE A 266 4.45 -38.53 50.09
N SER A 267 4.34 -37.24 50.39
CA SER A 267 3.06 -36.54 50.38
C SER A 267 3.24 -35.10 49.90
N ASN A 268 2.45 -34.73 48.89
CA ASN A 268 2.07 -33.38 48.47
C ASN A 268 3.12 -32.26 48.64
N TYR A 269 3.90 -31.99 47.60
CA TYR A 269 4.68 -30.75 47.52
C TYR A 269 3.71 -29.56 47.28
N LYS A 270 3.16 -29.05 48.39
CA LYS A 270 2.71 -27.67 48.48
C LYS A 270 3.92 -26.75 48.35
N GLU A 271 3.81 -25.78 47.46
CA GLU A 271 4.73 -24.66 47.30
C GLU A 271 5.18 -24.13 48.66
N THR A 272 6.45 -24.40 48.99
CA THR A 272 7.15 -23.66 50.03
C THR A 272 8.07 -22.69 49.31
N ILE A 273 7.57 -21.47 49.12
CA ILE A 273 8.41 -20.32 48.83
C ILE A 273 9.25 -20.10 50.10
N LYS A 274 10.48 -20.64 50.10
CA LYS A 274 11.53 -20.25 51.03
C LYS A 274 12.55 -19.42 50.26
N ASP A 275 12.78 -18.23 50.79
CA ASP A 275 13.75 -17.21 50.37
C ASP A 275 13.52 -16.54 49.01
N GLU A 276 12.77 -15.43 49.03
CA GLU A 276 12.74 -14.44 47.93
C GLU A 276 14.12 -13.90 47.57
N ASN A 277 15.11 -14.01 48.47
CA ASN A 277 16.50 -13.63 48.22
C ASN A 277 17.32 -14.63 47.38
N LEU A 278 16.76 -15.81 47.03
CA LEU A 278 17.44 -16.77 46.15
C LEU A 278 17.11 -16.56 44.66
N LEU A 279 16.00 -15.86 44.37
CA LEU A 279 15.39 -15.76 43.04
C LEU A 279 15.91 -14.61 42.18
N LEU A 280 16.80 -13.76 42.71
CA LEU A 280 17.47 -12.66 41.99
C LEU A 280 18.95 -12.57 42.39
N ASN A 281 19.63 -13.72 42.45
CA ASN A 281 21.08 -13.76 42.69
C ASN A 281 21.81 -13.67 41.34
N GLU A 282 22.72 -12.69 41.18
CA GLU A 282 23.51 -12.45 39.95
C GLU A 282 24.34 -13.66 39.49
N ARG A 283 24.45 -14.72 40.31
CA ARG A 283 25.17 -15.97 40.02
C ARG A 283 24.27 -17.13 39.56
N ARG A 284 23.00 -16.88 39.22
CA ARG A 284 22.07 -17.89 38.71
C ARG A 284 21.64 -17.59 37.28
N ILE A 285 21.35 -18.66 36.54
CA ILE A 285 20.96 -18.63 35.14
C ILE A 285 19.55 -19.17 35.00
N TYR A 286 18.77 -18.56 34.10
CA TYR A 286 17.36 -18.89 33.91
C TYR A 286 17.17 -19.49 32.53
N GLU A 287 16.64 -20.70 32.50
CA GLU A 287 16.43 -21.43 31.25
C GLU A 287 15.00 -21.95 31.14
N LYS A 288 14.52 -22.03 29.90
CA LYS A 288 13.23 -22.61 29.58
C LYS A 288 13.41 -23.99 28.97
N ILE A 289 12.81 -24.99 29.61
CA ILE A 289 12.79 -26.38 29.14
C ILE A 289 11.35 -26.76 28.79
N THR A 290 11.16 -27.32 27.60
CA THR A 290 9.85 -27.78 27.13
C THR A 290 9.79 -29.30 27.18
N CYS A 291 8.89 -29.85 27.99
CA CYS A 291 8.69 -31.28 28.16
C CYS A 291 7.43 -31.77 27.47
N PHE A 292 7.60 -32.71 26.54
CA PHE A 292 6.57 -33.56 25.94
C PHE A 292 6.48 -34.88 26.72
N PRO A 293 5.42 -35.70 26.55
CA PRO A 293 5.24 -36.96 27.27
C PRO A 293 6.44 -37.91 27.21
N SER A 294 7.20 -37.88 26.11
CA SER A 294 8.35 -38.76 25.89
C SER A 294 9.71 -38.08 26.00
N SER A 295 9.78 -36.74 26.01
CA SER A 295 11.08 -36.03 26.07
C SER A 295 10.98 -34.57 26.50
N CYS A 296 11.99 -34.12 27.26
CA CYS A 296 12.27 -32.76 27.66
C CYS A 296 13.41 -32.20 26.81
N LYS A 297 13.13 -31.09 26.12
CA LYS A 297 14.06 -30.42 25.21
C LYS A 297 14.55 -29.12 25.80
N PHE A 298 15.85 -28.91 25.73
CA PHE A 298 16.49 -27.65 26.06
C PHE A 298 16.56 -26.80 24.79
N ARG A 299 16.06 -25.57 24.82
CA ARG A 299 15.87 -24.76 23.60
C ARG A 299 17.19 -24.48 22.87
N SER A 300 18.27 -24.30 23.62
CA SER A 300 19.57 -23.86 23.10
C SER A 300 20.62 -24.99 23.05
N TYR A 301 20.24 -26.23 23.40
CA TYR A 301 21.16 -27.35 23.56
C TYR A 301 20.59 -28.62 22.95
N SER A 302 21.41 -29.43 22.30
CA SER A 302 21.01 -30.72 21.68
C SER A 302 20.84 -31.85 22.71
N LEU A 303 20.29 -31.52 23.88
CA LEU A 303 20.04 -32.44 24.99
C LEU A 303 18.54 -32.76 25.05
N ASN A 304 18.21 -34.04 24.93
CA ASN A 304 16.84 -34.55 25.10
C ASN A 304 16.84 -35.61 26.21
N LEU A 305 16.05 -35.38 27.26
CA LEU A 305 15.95 -36.28 28.42
C LEU A 305 14.52 -36.79 28.58
N THR A 306 14.31 -37.94 29.21
CA THR A 306 12.98 -38.28 29.73
C THR A 306 12.61 -37.35 30.89
N LEU A 307 11.32 -37.28 31.25
CA LEU A 307 10.87 -36.42 32.36
C LEU A 307 11.59 -36.76 33.68
N ASP A 308 11.74 -38.04 33.99
CA ASP A 308 12.42 -38.50 35.21
C ASP A 308 13.90 -38.13 35.21
N SER A 309 14.60 -38.33 34.08
CA SER A 309 16.00 -37.94 33.94
C SER A 309 16.20 -36.42 34.01
N PHE A 310 15.27 -35.64 33.47
CA PHE A 310 15.27 -34.19 33.60
C PHE A 310 15.10 -33.73 35.06
N LEU A 311 14.13 -34.29 35.79
CA LEU A 311 13.90 -33.95 37.18
C LEU A 311 15.07 -34.35 38.08
N LEU A 312 15.67 -35.52 37.83
CA LEU A 312 16.90 -35.96 38.52
C LEU A 312 18.07 -35.01 38.25
N LEU A 313 18.26 -34.58 37.00
CA LEU A 313 19.31 -33.63 36.64
C LEU A 313 19.15 -32.30 37.38
N LEU A 314 17.92 -31.78 37.49
CA LEU A 314 17.66 -30.55 38.24
C LEU A 314 17.99 -30.69 39.73
N ALA A 315 17.61 -31.83 40.33
CA ALA A 315 17.86 -32.11 41.73
C ALA A 315 19.37 -32.20 42.03
N ASP A 316 20.12 -32.94 41.22
CA ASP A 316 21.57 -33.10 41.38
C ASP A 316 22.33 -31.78 41.14
N SER A 317 21.87 -30.99 40.16
CA SER A 317 22.50 -29.71 39.78
C SER A 317 22.10 -28.52 40.66
N LYS A 318 21.34 -28.75 41.75
CA LYS A 318 20.81 -27.70 42.64
C LYS A 318 20.02 -26.62 41.89
N CYS A 319 19.33 -27.02 40.83
CA CYS A 319 18.41 -26.18 40.09
C CYS A 319 17.05 -26.15 40.79
N SER A 320 16.34 -25.04 40.65
CA SER A 320 15.00 -24.86 41.20
C SER A 320 14.04 -24.52 40.09
N ILE A 321 12.88 -25.19 40.05
CA ILE A 321 11.80 -24.82 39.14
C ILE A 321 11.13 -23.56 39.71
N VAL A 322 11.20 -22.46 38.97
CA VAL A 322 10.63 -21.17 39.36
C VAL A 322 9.17 -21.07 38.93
N LEU A 323 8.86 -21.60 37.75
CA LEU A 323 7.52 -21.57 37.19
C LEU A 323 7.28 -22.80 36.33
N THR A 324 6.06 -23.34 36.41
CA THR A 324 5.56 -24.38 35.51
C THR A 324 4.36 -23.85 34.76
N ASP A 325 4.38 -23.93 33.43
CA ASP A 325 3.31 -23.44 32.56
C ASP A 325 2.78 -24.59 31.67
N LYS A 326 1.61 -25.10 32.04
CA LYS A 326 0.95 -26.20 31.31
C LYS A 326 0.19 -25.64 30.11
N LYS A 327 0.84 -25.63 28.95
CA LYS A 327 0.26 -25.12 27.69
C LYS A 327 -0.80 -26.03 27.07
N SER A 328 -0.68 -27.35 27.24
CA SER A 328 -1.67 -28.31 26.73
C SER A 328 -1.61 -29.65 27.48
N SER A 329 -2.44 -30.62 27.12
CA SER A 329 -2.31 -32.00 27.60
C SER A 329 -1.00 -32.66 27.18
N ASN A 330 -0.35 -32.15 26.13
CA ASN A 330 0.73 -32.84 25.43
C ASN A 330 2.10 -32.16 25.58
N TYR A 331 2.21 -31.05 26.32
CA TYR A 331 3.51 -30.52 26.76
C TYR A 331 3.37 -29.48 27.88
N ILE A 332 4.43 -29.36 28.67
CA ILE A 332 4.60 -28.45 29.81
C ILE A 332 5.91 -27.69 29.65
N ASP A 333 5.88 -26.39 29.91
CA ASP A 333 7.09 -25.55 29.97
C ASP A 333 7.55 -25.39 31.43
N TYR A 334 8.81 -25.71 31.71
CA TYR A 334 9.47 -25.49 32.99
C TYR A 334 10.46 -24.33 32.86
N TYR A 335 10.34 -23.34 33.74
CA TYR A 335 11.30 -22.26 33.88
C TYR A 335 12.15 -22.55 35.10
N VAL A 336 13.44 -22.80 34.88
CA VAL A 336 14.37 -23.26 35.93
C VAL A 336 15.41 -22.19 36.21
N SER A 337 15.77 -22.05 37.48
CA SER A 337 16.89 -21.26 37.95
C SER A 337 18.00 -22.21 38.40
N CYS A 338 19.13 -22.18 37.72
CA CYS A 338 20.28 -23.04 38.01
C CYS A 338 21.50 -22.21 38.44
N PRO A 339 22.46 -22.78 39.18
CA PRO A 339 23.76 -22.15 39.39
C PRO A 339 24.46 -21.87 38.04
N ALA A 340 25.25 -20.79 37.94
CA ALA A 340 25.95 -20.44 36.70
C ALA A 340 26.85 -21.57 36.14
N GLU A 341 27.41 -22.41 37.02
CA GLU A 341 28.22 -23.58 36.65
C GLU A 341 27.46 -24.60 35.80
N PHE A 342 26.12 -24.63 35.89
CA PHE A 342 25.27 -25.51 35.10
C PHE A 342 25.37 -25.20 33.59
N ILE A 343 25.69 -23.95 33.21
CA ILE A 343 25.97 -23.62 31.80
C ILE A 343 27.17 -24.41 31.29
N GLY A 344 28.23 -24.59 32.09
CA GLY A 344 29.41 -25.35 31.67
C GLY A 344 29.12 -26.84 31.43
N PHE A 345 28.10 -27.37 32.09
CA PHE A 345 27.56 -28.70 31.78
C PHE A 345 26.76 -28.68 30.47
N LEU A 346 25.82 -27.74 30.32
CA LEU A 346 24.96 -27.64 29.13
C LEU A 346 25.74 -27.30 27.86
N SER A 347 26.80 -26.49 27.94
CA SER A 347 27.64 -26.09 26.80
C SER A 347 28.38 -27.27 26.16
N LYS A 348 28.54 -28.39 26.85
CA LYS A 348 29.04 -29.64 26.24
C LYS A 348 28.06 -30.21 25.20
N PHE A 349 26.81 -29.74 25.22
CA PHE A 349 25.72 -30.13 24.35
C PHE A 349 25.19 -28.93 23.53
N SER A 350 25.90 -27.80 23.47
CA SER A 350 25.51 -26.71 22.57
C SER A 350 25.76 -27.16 21.13
N GLY A 351 24.72 -27.12 20.30
CA GLY A 351 24.89 -27.31 18.86
C GLY A 351 25.66 -26.13 18.28
N ASP A 352 26.70 -26.41 17.48
CA ASP A 352 27.32 -25.42 16.62
C ASP A 352 26.24 -24.80 15.70
N ASP A 353 25.80 -23.58 16.03
CA ASP A 353 25.66 -22.45 15.10
C ASP A 353 24.93 -21.26 15.76
N ASN A 354 25.72 -20.20 16.01
CA ASN A 354 25.35 -18.78 16.00
C ASN A 354 24.07 -18.32 16.72
N PHE A 355 24.14 -17.97 18.01
CA PHE A 355 23.23 -16.96 18.58
C PHE A 355 23.78 -16.26 19.83
N TYR A 356 24.79 -15.40 19.64
CA TYR A 356 25.10 -14.31 20.58
C TYR A 356 25.60 -13.08 19.81
N LYS A 357 24.68 -12.25 19.29
CA LYS A 357 24.86 -10.79 19.14
C LYS A 357 23.51 -10.09 19.09
N GLY A 358 22.98 -9.75 20.26
CA GLY A 358 22.09 -8.60 20.40
C GLY A 358 22.94 -7.43 20.90
N SER A 359 23.41 -6.57 20.00
CA SER A 359 23.76 -5.17 20.27
C SER A 359 24.32 -4.47 19.02
N GLN A 360 23.53 -3.50 18.54
CA GLN A 360 23.91 -2.29 17.80
C GLN A 360 24.23 -2.33 16.29
N ASN A 361 23.57 -1.34 15.65
CA ASN A 361 23.82 -0.67 14.37
C ASN A 361 23.37 -1.38 13.08
N GLU A 362 22.18 -0.96 12.64
CA GLU A 362 21.78 -0.96 11.24
C GLU A 362 22.79 -0.13 10.42
N ASN A 363 23.46 -0.78 9.48
CA ASN A 363 23.71 -0.23 8.15
C ASN A 363 23.99 -1.39 7.19
N TYR A 364 22.94 -1.77 6.46
CA TYR A 364 22.99 -2.74 5.39
C TYR A 364 23.62 -2.09 4.14
N THR A 365 24.82 -2.52 3.78
CA THR A 365 25.29 -2.47 2.38
C THR A 365 25.50 -3.90 1.91
N LYS A 366 24.58 -4.38 1.07
CA LYS A 366 24.73 -5.62 0.32
C LYS A 366 25.75 -5.40 -0.79
N ASN A 367 26.80 -6.23 -0.82
CA ASN A 367 27.47 -6.60 -2.06
C ASN A 367 27.44 -8.13 -2.18
N TYR A 368 26.77 -8.59 -3.23
CA TYR A 368 26.87 -9.96 -3.72
C TYR A 368 28.28 -10.16 -4.29
N ASN A 369 28.89 -11.30 -4.00
CA ASN A 369 29.77 -11.95 -4.96
C ASN A 369 29.56 -13.45 -4.93
N SER A 370 29.35 -13.96 -6.14
CA SER A 370 29.24 -15.34 -6.58
C SER A 370 30.40 -16.22 -6.14
N PHE A 371 30.11 -17.50 -5.89
CA PHE A 371 31.10 -18.56 -6.02
C PHE A 371 30.58 -19.67 -6.94
N ASP A 372 31.41 -19.88 -7.96
CA ASP A 372 31.45 -21.00 -8.91
C ASP A 372 31.57 -22.33 -8.19
N PHE A 373 30.89 -23.35 -8.72
CA PHE A 373 31.14 -24.75 -8.41
C PHE A 373 32.07 -25.35 -9.46
N ARG A 374 33.21 -25.88 -9.00
CA ARG A 374 33.87 -27.02 -9.62
C ARG A 374 33.24 -28.30 -9.11
#